data_AF-A0A2N9M8Z1-F1
#
_entry.id   AF-A0A2N9M8Z1-F1
#
_cell.length_a   1.000
_cell.length_b   1.000
_cell.length_c   1.000
_cell.angle_alpha   90.00
_cell.angle_beta   90.00
_cell.angle_gamma   90.00
#
_symmetry.space_group_name_H-M   'P 1'
#
loop_
_entity.id
_entity.type
_entity.pdbx_description
1 polymer ?
#
loop_
_entity_poly.entity_id
_entity_poly.type
_entity_poly.pdbx_seq_one_letter_code
_entity_poly.pdbx_strand_id
1 'polypeptide(L)' 'MHFGEEEKPEPQLDLARHTIDMMGILLEKTKGNLTLDEQRLLENSVTELRFRFVQVSDEVAKSAGQKA' A
#
# COMPACT_ATOMS: atom_id res chain seq x y z
N MET A 1 34.24 -0.69 6.36
CA MET A 1 33.02 -0.28 5.65
C MET A 1 31.86 -1.03 6.28
N HIS A 2 31.31 -0.53 7.40
CA HIS A 2 30.07 -1.06 7.95
C HIS A 2 28.93 -0.52 7.09
N PHE A 3 28.26 -1.40 6.37
CA PHE A 3 26.90 -1.13 5.88
C PHE A 3 26.02 -1.10 7.14
N GLY A 4 25.97 0.07 7.77
CA GLY A 4 25.12 0.32 8.92
C GLY A 4 23.68 0.06 8.52
N GLU A 5 23.00 -0.70 9.36
CA GLU A 5 21.57 -1.00 9.31
C GLU A 5 20.79 0.21 8.77
N GLU A 6 20.23 0.09 7.56
CA GLU A 6 19.17 0.98 7.15
C GLU A 6 18.03 0.74 8.14
N GLU A 7 17.90 1.62 9.14
CA GLU A 7 16.67 1.75 9.91
C GLU A 7 15.55 1.90 8.87
N LYS A 8 14.79 0.82 8.66
CA LYS A 8 13.63 0.87 7.78
C LYS A 8 12.74 1.98 8.35
N PRO A 9 12.49 3.06 7.60
CA PRO A 9 11.72 4.17 8.10
C PRO A 9 10.35 3.67 8.58
N GLU A 10 9.85 4.24 9.67
CA GLU A 10 8.57 3.81 10.22
C GLU A 10 7.48 3.92 9.14
N PRO A 11 6.65 2.86 8.96
CA PRO A 11 5.61 2.87 7.94
C PRO A 11 4.60 4.00 8.18
N GLN A 12 4.44 4.90 7.20
CA GLN A 12 3.42 5.95 7.23
C GLN A 12 2.08 5.41 6.73
N LEU A 13 1.35 4.71 7.61
CA LEU A 13 0.11 4.03 7.25
C LEU A 13 -0.99 4.99 6.75
N ASP A 14 -1.10 6.20 7.31
CA ASP A 14 -2.13 7.15 6.88
C ASP A 14 -1.93 7.63 5.44
N LEU A 15 -0.68 7.95 5.07
CA LEU A 15 -0.34 8.35 3.71
C LEU A 15 -0.52 7.19 2.73
N ALA A 16 -0.15 5.97 3.14
CA ALA A 16 -0.35 4.77 2.34
C ALA A 16 -1.85 4.52 2.07
N ARG A 17 -2.70 4.61 3.11
CA ARG A 17 -4.16 4.50 2.99
C ARG A 17 -4.71 5.53 2.01
N HIS A 18 -4.38 6.80 2.20
CA HIS A 18 -4.83 7.87 1.31
C HIS A 18 -4.43 7.62 -0.15
N THR A 19 -3.21 7.17 -0.39
CA THR A 19 -2.71 6.86 -1.74
C THR A 19 -3.49 5.69 -2.37
N ILE A 20 -3.73 4.63 -1.60
CA ILE A 20 -4.51 3.46 -2.05
C ILE A 20 -5.95 3.85 -2.38
N ASP A 21 -6.57 4.68 -1.55
CA ASP A 21 -7.94 5.16 -1.76
C ASP A 21 -8.01 6.03 -3.02
N MET A 22 -7.03 6.92 -3.23
CA MET A 22 -6.92 7.71 -4.47
C MET A 22 -6.77 6.82 -5.71
N MET A 23 -5.97 5.76 -5.65
CA MET A 23 -5.88 4.79 -6.77
C MET A 23 -7.20 4.06 -7.01
N GLY A 24 -7.96 3.74 -5.96
CA GLY A 24 -9.30 3.18 -6.05
C GLY A 24 -10.28 4.13 -6.75
N ILE A 25 -10.26 5.42 -6.40
CA ILE A 25 -11.07 6.45 -7.06
C ILE A 25 -10.70 6.56 -8.54
N LEU A 26 -9.40 6.54 -8.88
CA LEU A 26 -8.95 6.58 -10.27
C LEU A 26 -9.48 5.38 -11.06
N LEU A 27 -9.43 4.16 -10.50
CA LEU A 27 -9.98 2.96 -11.14
C LEU A 27 -11.48 3.13 -11.43
N GLU A 28 -12.26 3.64 -10.49
CA GLU A 28 -13.69 3.87 -10.70
C GLU A 28 -13.97 4.95 -11.75
N LYS A 29 -13.24 6.08 -11.68
CA LYS A 29 -13.44 7.24 -12.56
C LYS A 29 -12.93 7.00 -13.99
N THR A 30 -11.99 6.09 -14.18
CA THR A 30 -11.41 5.76 -15.50
C THR A 30 -12.07 4.55 -16.16
N LYS A 31 -13.02 3.88 -15.48
CA LYS A 31 -13.75 2.74 -16.03
C LYS A 31 -14.41 3.08 -17.36
N GLY A 32 -14.14 2.26 -18.39
CA GLY A 32 -14.61 2.49 -19.77
C GLY A 32 -13.67 3.33 -20.64
N ASN A 33 -12.66 3.98 -20.05
CA ASN A 33 -11.59 4.68 -20.78
C ASN A 33 -10.27 3.88 -20.83
N LEU A 34 -10.20 2.75 -20.12
CA LEU A 34 -9.02 1.89 -20.06
C LEU A 34 -9.10 0.78 -21.10
N THR A 35 -7.96 0.45 -21.69
CA THR A 35 -7.78 -0.83 -22.37
C THR A 35 -7.83 -1.98 -21.37
N LEU A 36 -8.03 -3.21 -21.85
CA LEU A 36 -8.09 -4.39 -21.00
C LEU A 36 -6.81 -4.59 -20.17
N ASP A 37 -5.65 -4.27 -20.74
CA ASP A 37 -4.37 -4.43 -20.06
C ASP A 37 -4.16 -3.35 -18.99
N GLU A 38 -4.53 -2.10 -19.27
CA GLU A 38 -4.49 -1.02 -18.27
C GLU A 38 -5.46 -1.27 -17.12
N GLN A 39 -6.67 -1.76 -17.42
CA GLN A 39 -7.65 -2.12 -16.40
C GLN A 39 -7.09 -3.21 -15.48
N ARG A 40 -6.57 -4.30 -16.05
CA ARG A 40 -5.97 -5.39 -15.28
C ARG A 40 -4.78 -4.92 -14.46
N LEU A 41 -3.90 -4.10 -15.04
CA LEU A 41 -2.75 -3.54 -14.33
C LEU A 41 -3.19 -2.73 -13.11
N LEU A 42 -4.17 -1.84 -13.29
CA LEU A 42 -4.64 -0.96 -12.23
C LEU A 42 -5.39 -1.74 -11.15
N GLU A 43 -6.27 -2.67 -11.53
CA GLU A 43 -7.00 -3.54 -10.60
C GLU A 43 -6.06 -4.41 -9.76
N ASN A 44 -5.07 -5.04 -10.41
CA ASN A 44 -4.07 -5.86 -9.73
C ASN A 44 -3.21 -5.02 -8.78
N SER A 45 -2.78 -3.84 -9.22
CA SER A 45 -1.97 -2.91 -8.41
C SER A 45 -2.72 -2.44 -7.17
N VAL A 46 -3.97 -2.00 -7.30
CA VAL A 46 -4.82 -1.58 -6.17
C VAL A 46 -5.04 -2.75 -5.20
N THR A 47 -5.30 -3.95 -5.73
CA THR A 47 -5.50 -5.15 -4.92
C THR A 47 -4.25 -5.51 -4.12
N GLU A 48 -3.09 -5.58 -4.78
CA GLU A 48 -1.82 -5.89 -4.14
C GLU A 48 -1.47 -4.86 -3.05
N LEU A 49 -1.64 -3.57 -3.33
CA LEU A 49 -1.36 -2.51 -2.36
C LEU A 49 -2.27 -2.60 -1.13
N ARG A 50 -3.56 -2.92 -1.31
CA ARG A 50 -4.50 -3.15 -0.20
C ARG A 50 -4.07 -4.33 0.67
N PHE A 51 -3.65 -5.44 0.07
CA PHE A 51 -3.15 -6.60 0.82
C PHE A 51 -1.87 -6.27 1.58
N ARG A 52 -0.89 -5.64 0.93
CA ARG A 52 0.36 -5.22 1.58
C ARG A 52 0.09 -4.24 2.73
N PHE A 53 -0.85 -3.31 2.55
CA PHE A 53 -1.23 -2.38 3.61
C PHE A 53 -1.75 -3.08 4.86
N VAL A 54 -2.63 -4.10 4.70
CA VAL A 54 -3.13 -4.88 5.84
C VAL A 54 -2.00 -5.64 6.52
N GLN A 55 -1.11 -6.29 5.76
CA GLN A 55 0.03 -7.02 6.32
C GLN A 55 0.94 -6.10 7.16
N VAL A 56 1.32 -4.95 6.62
CA VAL A 56 2.17 -3.98 7.33
C VAL A 56 1.43 -3.36 8.52
N SER A 57 0.13 -3.07 8.38
CA SER A 57 -0.67 -2.54 9.49
C SER A 57 -0.74 -3.53 10.66
N ASP A 58 -0.91 -4.82 10.38
CA ASP A 58 -0.92 -5.88 11.38
C ASP A 58 0.46 -6.06 12.03
N GLU A 59 1.55 -5.97 11.26
CA GLU A 59 2.92 -6.00 11.77
C GLU A 59 3.20 -4.82 12.70
N VAL A 60 2.82 -3.61 12.30
CA VAL A 60 2.95 -2.39 13.12
C VAL A 60 2.15 -2.54 14.41
N ALA A 61 0.89 -2.99 14.34
CA ALA A 61 0.04 -3.20 15.51
C ALA A 61 0.64 -4.23 16.49
N LYS A 62 1.20 -5.34 15.98
CA LYS A 62 1.91 -6.35 16.81
C LYS A 62 3.16 -5.78 17.46
N SER A 63 3.95 -5.00 16.72
CA SER A 63 5.18 -4.39 17.24
C SER A 63 4.90 -3.29 18.29
N ALA A 64 3.79 -2.56 18.16
CA ALA A 64 3.35 -1.59 19.15
C ALA A 64 2.90 -2.28 20.46
N GLY A 65 2.21 -3.43 20.36
CA GLY A 65 1.80 -4.22 21.52
C GLY A 65 2.95 -4.95 22.24
N GLN A 66 4.06 -5.22 21.55
CA GLN A 66 5.28 -5.79 22.16
C GLN A 66 6.17 -4.75 22.86
N LYS A 67 5.99 -3.46 22.53
CA LYS A 67 6.77 -2.34 23.12
C LYS A 67 6.07 -1.69 24.33
N ALA A 68 4.92 -2.21 24.76
CA ALA A 68 4.10 -1.71 25.87
C ALA A 68 4.27 -2.55 27.15
#